data_AF-A0A7C5NK63-F1
#
_entry.id   AF-A0A7C5NK63-F1
#
_cell.length_a   1.000
_cell.length_b   1.000
_cell.length_c   1.000
_cell.angle_alpha   90.00
_cell.angle_beta   90.00
_cell.angle_gamma   90.00
#
_symmetry.space_group_name_H-M   'P 1'
#
loop_
_entity.id
_entity.type
_entity.pdbx_description
1 polymer ?
#
loop_
_entity_poly.entity_id
_entity_poly.type
_entity_poly.pdbx_seq_one_letter_code
_entity_poly.pdbx_strand_id
1 'polypeptide(L)'
;TYATHEYKASPALLQQLIHASRPEKIDQDYYPLIREIFRKPHAYCVLVTLSRARLLDYVIPPLKKVIDLPQFDGYHRFPVDAHLLASLYHLENIEDPFVRSLYEALSAKEREMIKLVTFLHDAGKGRQRDHSLVGASLFRIFARSLGFEQEQIDEGIVLIHNHVLMSNVAQREDLYSEKSIMKFASQFKTKKMLDLIYILTYADLNGVGQEIYSTFTARLLKTLYNQSVESLEHEEMMDEVALRVTKEKSLKCCADFQALSRI
;
A
#
# COMPACT_ATOMS: atom_id res chain seq x y z
N THR A 1 4.95 -11.56 22.63
CA THR A 1 6.03 -12.12 23.48
C THR A 1 6.40 -11.09 24.51
N TYR A 2 6.34 -11.44 25.79
CA TYR A 2 6.81 -10.59 26.89
C TYR A 2 8.32 -10.79 27.04
N ALA A 3 9.03 -9.76 27.51
CA ALA A 3 10.45 -9.88 27.81
C ALA A 3 10.67 -11.00 28.84
N THR A 4 11.65 -11.86 28.62
CA THR A 4 11.98 -12.96 29.56
C THR A 4 12.62 -12.47 30.85
N HIS A 5 12.97 -11.18 30.92
CA HIS A 5 13.51 -10.48 32.08
C HIS A 5 12.87 -9.10 32.18
N GLU A 6 12.78 -8.57 33.40
CA GLU A 6 12.30 -7.20 33.64
C GLU A 6 13.23 -6.19 32.95
N TYR A 7 12.73 -5.51 31.92
CA TYR A 7 13.46 -4.44 31.26
C TYR A 7 13.15 -3.11 31.94
N LYS A 8 14.16 -2.47 32.55
CA LYS A 8 14.01 -1.10 33.06
C LYS A 8 14.03 -0.11 31.90
N ALA A 9 12.89 0.50 31.63
CA ALA A 9 12.77 1.56 30.62
C ALA A 9 13.80 2.66 30.88
N SER A 10 14.67 2.91 29.90
CA SER A 10 15.76 3.88 29.99
C SER A 10 15.94 4.57 28.64
N PRO A 11 16.30 5.87 28.60
CA PRO A 11 16.71 6.53 27.36
C PRO A 11 17.87 5.81 26.63
N ALA A 12 18.67 5.04 27.37
CA ALA A 12 19.75 4.22 26.81
C ALA A 12 19.25 3.08 25.90
N LEU A 13 17.96 2.73 25.91
CA LEU A 13 17.39 1.69 25.04
C LEU A 13 17.72 1.94 23.57
N LEU A 14 17.54 3.19 23.10
CA LEU A 14 17.80 3.50 21.70
C LEU A 14 19.29 3.32 21.35
N GLN A 15 20.18 3.71 22.27
CA GLN A 15 21.62 3.50 22.12
C GLN A 15 21.96 1.99 22.09
N GLN A 16 21.35 1.19 22.95
CA GLN A 16 21.52 -0.27 22.96
C GLN A 16 21.08 -0.89 21.63
N LEU A 17 19.96 -0.44 21.06
CA LEU A 17 19.47 -0.92 19.77
C LEU A 17 20.40 -0.55 18.61
N ILE A 18 20.96 0.67 18.59
CA ILE A 18 21.89 1.12 17.55
C ILE A 18 23.13 0.23 17.49
N HIS A 19 23.68 -0.13 18.66
CA HIS A 19 24.88 -0.95 18.80
C HIS A 19 24.62 -2.46 18.82
N ALA A 20 23.36 -2.90 18.69
CA ALA A 20 23.03 -4.31 18.68
C ALA A 20 23.72 -5.04 17.51
N SER A 21 24.20 -6.26 17.77
CA SER A 21 24.76 -7.13 16.73
C SER A 21 23.70 -7.46 15.68
N ARG A 22 24.10 -7.45 14.41
CA ARG A 22 23.23 -7.69 13.26
C ARG A 22 23.75 -8.90 12.49
N PRO A 23 23.22 -10.10 12.78
CA PRO A 23 23.46 -11.27 11.95
C PRO A 23 23.21 -10.97 10.46
N GLU A 24 23.88 -11.65 9.53
CA GLU A 24 23.66 -11.40 8.10
C GLU A 24 22.23 -11.75 7.63
N LYS A 25 21.60 -12.71 8.32
CA LYS A 25 20.25 -13.18 8.02
C LYS A 25 19.41 -13.17 9.30
N ILE A 26 18.17 -12.71 9.14
CA ILE A 26 17.14 -12.87 10.15
C ILE A 26 16.72 -14.34 10.19
N ASP A 27 16.67 -14.88 11.40
CA ASP A 27 16.12 -16.21 11.65
C ASP A 27 14.65 -16.27 11.21
N GLN A 28 14.26 -17.36 10.55
CA GLN A 28 12.88 -17.54 10.11
C GLN A 28 11.89 -17.53 11.28
N ASP A 29 12.35 -17.92 12.46
CA ASP A 29 11.57 -17.90 13.70
C ASP A 29 11.17 -16.49 14.16
N TYR A 30 11.75 -15.43 13.57
CA TYR A 30 11.38 -14.04 13.85
C TYR A 30 10.25 -13.49 12.98
N TYR A 31 9.89 -14.14 11.87
CA TYR A 31 8.77 -13.66 11.02
C TYR A 31 7.43 -13.57 11.78
N PRO A 32 7.06 -14.52 12.67
CA PRO A 32 5.88 -14.37 13.52
C PRO A 32 5.91 -13.12 14.41
N LEU A 33 7.10 -12.73 14.91
CA LEU A 33 7.26 -11.51 15.71
C LEU A 33 7.08 -10.26 14.87
N ILE A 34 7.62 -10.25 13.65
CA ILE A 34 7.43 -9.15 12.70
C ILE A 34 5.95 -8.99 12.36
N ARG A 35 5.25 -10.10 12.10
CA ARG A 35 3.81 -10.08 11.82
C ARG A 35 3.01 -9.50 12.99
N GLU A 36 3.38 -9.85 14.22
CA GLU A 36 2.72 -9.34 15.44
C GLU A 36 2.75 -7.81 15.53
N ILE A 37 3.76 -7.14 14.95
CA ILE A 37 3.82 -5.67 14.87
C ILE A 37 2.57 -5.13 14.17
N PHE A 38 2.19 -5.71 13.03
CA PHE A 38 1.06 -5.25 12.22
C PHE A 38 -0.31 -5.61 12.81
N ARG A 39 -0.37 -6.52 13.79
CA ARG A 39 -1.59 -6.80 14.56
C ARG A 39 -1.84 -5.79 15.68
N LYS A 40 -0.80 -5.07 16.13
CA LYS A 40 -0.96 -4.07 17.18
C LYS A 40 -1.66 -2.83 16.62
N PRO A 41 -2.41 -2.08 17.47
CA PRO A 41 -3.02 -0.81 17.06
C PRO A 41 -2.00 0.23 16.59
N HIS A 42 -0.79 0.26 17.16
CA HIS A 42 0.24 1.28 16.94
C HIS A 42 1.53 0.68 16.33
N ALA A 43 1.43 0.07 15.16
CA ALA A 43 2.57 -0.49 14.43
C ALA A 43 3.58 0.60 14.05
N TYR A 44 3.11 1.81 13.73
CA TYR A 44 3.95 2.96 13.41
C TYR A 44 4.99 3.23 14.52
N CYS A 45 4.58 3.23 15.79
CA CYS A 45 5.46 3.51 16.92
C CYS A 45 6.62 2.53 17.04
N VAL A 46 6.41 1.26 16.67
CA VAL A 46 7.45 0.23 16.66
C VAL A 46 8.38 0.45 15.47
N LEU A 47 7.81 0.63 14.27
CA LEU A 47 8.59 0.77 13.03
C LEU A 47 9.40 2.07 12.98
N VAL A 48 8.89 3.19 13.50
CA VAL A 48 9.66 4.44 13.61
C VAL A 48 10.80 4.31 14.61
N THR A 49 10.63 3.52 15.67
CA THR A 49 11.71 3.19 16.61
C THR A 49 12.81 2.38 15.92
N LEU A 50 12.43 1.38 15.12
CA LEU A 50 13.37 0.59 14.32
C LEU A 50 14.10 1.44 13.28
N SER A 51 13.41 2.38 12.63
CA SER A 51 14.00 3.37 11.72
C SER A 51 15.05 4.23 12.43
N ARG A 52 14.70 4.83 13.58
CA ARG A 52 15.63 5.65 14.39
C ARG A 52 16.84 4.86 14.90
N ALA A 53 16.68 3.55 15.12
CA ALA A 53 17.78 2.66 15.51
C ALA A 53 18.63 2.15 14.31
N ARG A 54 18.29 2.53 13.07
CA ARG A 54 18.89 1.99 11.83
C ARG A 54 18.77 0.47 11.71
N LEU A 55 17.62 -0.07 12.12
CA LEU A 55 17.28 -1.49 12.10
C LEU A 55 16.13 -1.81 11.13
N LEU A 56 15.52 -0.80 10.50
CA LEU A 56 14.29 -0.99 9.73
C LEU A 56 14.48 -1.91 8.51
N ASP A 57 15.52 -1.69 7.71
CA ASP A 57 15.86 -2.52 6.54
C ASP A 57 16.41 -3.90 6.90
N TYR A 58 17.02 -4.01 8.09
CA TYR A 58 17.40 -5.28 8.66
C TYR A 58 16.14 -6.09 8.98
N VAL A 59 15.24 -5.55 9.82
CA VAL A 59 14.00 -6.21 10.28
C VAL A 59 12.98 -6.39 9.16
N ILE A 60 12.91 -5.47 8.21
CA ILE A 60 12.00 -5.49 7.06
C ILE A 60 12.83 -5.49 5.77
N PRO A 61 13.34 -6.67 5.34
CA PRO A 61 14.23 -6.79 4.18
C PRO A 61 13.76 -6.16 2.87
N PRO A 62 12.44 -6.12 2.53
CA PRO A 62 11.97 -5.42 1.34
C PRO A 62 12.43 -3.96 1.23
N LEU A 63 12.70 -3.29 2.36
CA LEU A 63 13.02 -1.87 2.41
C LEU A 63 14.49 -1.53 2.13
N LYS A 64 15.39 -2.52 2.02
CA LYS A 64 16.84 -2.32 1.86
C LYS A 64 17.27 -1.34 0.76
N LYS A 65 16.46 -1.16 -0.29
CA LYS A 65 16.75 -0.27 -1.43
C LYS A 65 16.10 1.10 -1.34
N VAL A 66 15.16 1.29 -0.40
CA VAL A 66 14.36 2.51 -0.27
C VAL A 66 14.67 3.31 1.00
N ILE A 67 15.51 2.79 1.90
CA ILE A 67 16.05 3.58 3.02
C ILE A 67 16.83 4.77 2.48
N ASP A 68 16.54 5.96 3.01
CA ASP A 68 17.17 7.22 2.63
C ASP A 68 17.09 7.55 1.12
N LEU A 69 16.25 6.85 0.36
CA LEU A 69 16.11 7.05 -1.08
C LEU A 69 15.28 8.31 -1.35
N PRO A 70 15.83 9.35 -1.99
CA PRO A 70 15.06 10.54 -2.35
C PRO A 70 14.01 10.22 -3.41
N GLN A 71 12.86 10.87 -3.32
CA GLN A 71 11.79 10.79 -4.31
C GLN A 71 11.90 11.95 -5.30
N PHE A 72 12.12 11.65 -6.58
CA PHE A 72 12.32 12.66 -7.63
C PHE A 72 11.09 12.80 -8.54
N ASP A 73 9.90 12.90 -7.97
CA ASP A 73 8.64 13.08 -8.71
C ASP A 73 7.93 14.42 -8.42
N GLY A 74 8.59 15.33 -7.71
CA GLY A 74 8.17 16.74 -7.56
C GLY A 74 7.12 17.02 -6.48
N TYR A 75 6.51 15.98 -5.89
CA TYR A 75 5.48 16.13 -4.86
C TYR A 75 5.90 15.62 -3.48
N HIS A 76 6.90 14.74 -3.41
CA HIS A 76 7.34 14.15 -2.15
C HIS A 76 8.35 15.03 -1.42
N ARG A 77 8.02 15.39 -0.18
CA ARG A 77 8.92 16.11 0.74
C ARG A 77 9.92 15.19 1.44
N PHE A 78 9.65 13.88 1.48
CA PHE A 78 10.37 12.92 2.30
C PHE A 78 11.04 11.82 1.46
N PRO A 79 12.15 11.24 1.94
CA PRO A 79 12.65 9.96 1.46
C PRO A 79 11.57 8.87 1.47
N VAL A 80 11.72 7.85 0.63
CA VAL A 80 10.70 6.79 0.47
C VAL A 80 10.35 6.12 1.80
N ASP A 81 11.33 5.74 2.61
CA ASP A 81 11.10 5.09 3.91
C ASP A 81 10.37 5.99 4.91
N ALA A 82 10.72 7.27 4.95
CA ALA A 82 10.01 8.27 5.77
C ALA A 82 8.56 8.45 5.30
N HIS A 83 8.32 8.44 3.99
CA HIS A 83 6.97 8.46 3.41
C HIS A 83 6.17 7.20 3.81
N LEU A 84 6.74 6.00 3.68
CA LEU A 84 6.08 4.74 4.09
C LEU A 84 5.65 4.76 5.57
N LEU A 85 6.51 5.29 6.45
CA LEU A 85 6.21 5.47 7.87
C LEU A 85 5.08 6.50 8.08
N ALA A 86 5.11 7.62 7.36
CA ALA A 86 4.07 8.64 7.43
C ALA A 86 2.71 8.10 6.94
N SER A 87 2.68 7.36 5.83
CA SER A 87 1.46 6.72 5.31
C SER A 87 0.88 5.75 6.33
N LEU A 88 1.72 4.93 6.98
CA LEU A 88 1.27 4.05 8.06
C LEU A 88 0.73 4.84 9.28
N TYR A 89 1.36 5.94 9.66
CA TYR A 89 0.84 6.81 10.71
C TYR A 89 -0.56 7.33 10.38
N HIS A 90 -0.80 7.80 9.16
CA HIS A 90 -2.11 8.30 8.74
C HIS A 90 -3.17 7.20 8.61
N LEU A 91 -2.77 5.98 8.24
CA LEU A 91 -3.65 4.81 8.32
C LEU A 91 -4.08 4.50 9.76
N GLU A 92 -3.18 4.65 10.73
CA GLU A 92 -3.49 4.40 12.14
C GLU A 92 -4.22 5.56 12.84
N ASN A 93 -4.22 6.76 12.21
CA ASN A 93 -4.80 7.99 12.76
C ASN A 93 -5.73 8.67 11.73
N ILE A 94 -6.66 7.91 11.15
CA ILE A 94 -7.57 8.41 10.11
C ILE A 94 -8.46 9.53 10.67
N GLU A 95 -8.37 10.72 10.09
CA GLU A 95 -9.17 11.90 10.47
C GLU A 95 -10.47 12.01 9.68
N ASP A 96 -10.49 11.54 8.43
CA ASP A 96 -11.68 11.59 7.58
C ASP A 96 -12.75 10.60 8.09
N PRO A 97 -13.95 11.06 8.49
CA PRO A 97 -14.96 10.18 9.08
C PRO A 97 -15.45 9.08 8.14
N PHE A 98 -15.48 9.34 6.83
CA PHE A 98 -15.90 8.36 5.84
C PHE A 98 -14.86 7.26 5.72
N VAL A 99 -13.59 7.63 5.54
CA VAL A 99 -12.49 6.64 5.47
C VAL A 99 -12.36 5.86 6.78
N ARG A 100 -12.56 6.53 7.92
CA ARG A 100 -12.56 5.88 9.24
C ARG A 100 -13.64 4.81 9.31
N SER A 101 -14.86 5.11 8.85
CA SER A 101 -15.96 4.13 8.84
C SER A 101 -15.63 2.90 7.97
N LEU A 102 -14.95 3.08 6.83
CA LEU A 102 -14.49 1.97 6.00
C LEU A 102 -13.46 1.11 6.74
N TYR A 103 -12.47 1.74 7.39
CA TYR A 103 -11.44 1.04 8.15
C TYR A 103 -11.98 0.31 9.39
N GLU A 104 -12.96 0.91 10.07
CA GLU A 104 -13.63 0.31 11.22
C GLU A 104 -14.51 -0.88 10.84
N ALA A 105 -15.04 -0.93 9.61
CA ALA A 105 -15.78 -2.08 9.09
C ALA A 105 -14.88 -3.29 8.79
N LEU A 106 -13.56 -3.09 8.63
CA LEU A 106 -12.62 -4.18 8.37
C LEU A 106 -12.48 -5.13 9.57
N SER A 107 -12.38 -6.42 9.27
CA SER A 107 -11.98 -7.46 10.22
C SER A 107 -10.53 -7.29 10.70
N ALA A 108 -10.17 -7.95 11.80
CA ALA A 108 -8.81 -7.91 12.32
C ALA A 108 -7.75 -8.39 11.30
N LYS A 109 -8.06 -9.42 10.50
CA LYS A 109 -7.18 -9.93 9.45
C LYS A 109 -6.98 -8.93 8.32
N GLU A 110 -8.03 -8.20 7.93
CA GLU A 110 -7.97 -7.17 6.89
C GLU A 110 -7.19 -5.94 7.36
N ARG A 111 -7.39 -5.51 8.62
CA ARG A 111 -6.60 -4.42 9.22
C ARG A 111 -5.11 -4.76 9.33
N GLU A 112 -4.79 -6.01 9.68
CA GLU A 112 -3.41 -6.51 9.69
C GLU A 112 -2.79 -6.43 8.28
N MET A 113 -3.52 -6.91 7.26
CA MET A 113 -3.05 -6.92 5.87
C MET A 113 -2.87 -5.50 5.31
N ILE A 114 -3.86 -4.62 5.48
CA ILE A 114 -3.79 -3.27 4.91
C ILE A 114 -2.65 -2.45 5.53
N LYS A 115 -2.33 -2.66 6.81
CA LYS A 115 -1.14 -2.04 7.43
C LYS A 115 0.16 -2.47 6.75
N LEU A 116 0.31 -3.76 6.46
CA LEU A 116 1.49 -4.27 5.75
C LEU A 116 1.54 -3.74 4.30
N VAL A 117 0.40 -3.70 3.61
CA VAL A 117 0.29 -3.16 2.25
C VAL A 117 0.67 -1.69 2.22
N THR A 118 0.08 -0.86 3.09
CA THR A 118 0.40 0.57 3.20
C THR A 118 1.87 0.78 3.52
N PHE A 119 2.46 -0.04 4.40
CA PHE A 119 3.87 0.09 4.74
C PHE A 119 4.83 -0.36 3.62
N LEU A 120 4.36 -1.13 2.64
CA LEU A 120 5.20 -1.67 1.56
C LEU A 120 4.82 -1.21 0.14
N HIS A 121 3.81 -0.34 0.00
CA HIS A 121 3.25 0.02 -1.32
C HIS A 121 4.33 0.55 -2.28
N ASP A 122 5.28 1.32 -1.77
CA ASP A 122 6.37 1.94 -2.52
C ASP A 122 7.72 1.23 -2.39
N ALA A 123 7.76 0.05 -1.75
CA ALA A 123 9.00 -0.68 -1.50
C ALA A 123 9.76 -1.08 -2.78
N GLY A 124 9.10 -1.03 -3.94
CA GLY A 124 9.70 -1.29 -5.26
C GLY A 124 10.54 -0.15 -5.84
N LYS A 125 10.45 1.08 -5.31
CA LYS A 125 11.22 2.24 -5.80
C LYS A 125 12.73 2.01 -5.76
N GLY A 126 13.48 2.78 -6.56
CA GLY A 126 14.94 2.67 -6.66
C GLY A 126 15.45 1.46 -7.46
N ARG A 127 14.59 0.85 -8.28
CA ARG A 127 14.92 -0.32 -9.12
C ARG A 127 14.58 -0.02 -10.58
N GLN A 128 15.16 -0.80 -11.51
CA GLN A 128 15.06 -0.55 -12.95
C GLN A 128 13.66 -0.82 -13.56
N ARG A 129 12.86 -1.66 -12.91
CA ARG A 129 11.51 -2.02 -13.37
C ARG A 129 10.46 -1.15 -12.67
N ASP A 130 9.25 -1.13 -13.22
CA ASP A 130 8.10 -0.47 -12.62
C ASP A 130 7.96 -0.79 -11.11
N HIS A 131 7.88 0.26 -10.29
CA HIS A 131 7.94 0.15 -8.84
C HIS A 131 6.75 -0.60 -8.27
N SER A 132 5.55 -0.45 -8.84
CA SER A 132 4.35 -1.15 -8.38
C SER A 132 4.45 -2.65 -8.64
N LEU A 133 4.96 -3.05 -9.81
CA LEU A 133 5.21 -4.47 -10.13
C LEU A 133 6.28 -5.09 -9.22
N VAL A 134 7.36 -4.36 -8.95
CA VAL A 134 8.41 -4.84 -8.06
C VAL A 134 7.94 -4.87 -6.61
N GLY A 135 7.22 -3.84 -6.16
CA GLY A 135 6.62 -3.75 -4.84
C GLY A 135 5.67 -4.92 -4.57
N ALA A 136 4.79 -5.23 -5.51
CA ALA A 136 3.90 -6.38 -5.43
C ALA A 136 4.65 -7.72 -5.30
N SER A 137 5.77 -7.86 -6.01
CA SER A 137 6.62 -9.06 -5.94
C SER A 137 7.32 -9.19 -4.60
N LEU A 138 7.85 -8.08 -4.06
CA LEU A 138 8.48 -8.03 -2.75
C LEU A 138 7.47 -8.33 -1.64
N PHE A 139 6.28 -7.73 -1.73
CA PHE A 139 5.17 -7.96 -0.81
C PHE A 139 4.77 -9.44 -0.79
N ARG A 140 4.57 -10.06 -1.95
CA ARG A 140 4.21 -11.49 -2.05
C ARG A 140 5.18 -12.38 -1.28
N ILE A 141 6.48 -12.19 -1.51
CA ILE A 141 7.54 -12.99 -0.86
C ILE A 141 7.50 -12.76 0.64
N PHE A 142 7.45 -11.51 1.07
CA PHE A 142 7.53 -11.15 2.48
C PHE A 142 6.27 -11.55 3.26
N ALA A 143 5.08 -11.28 2.73
CA ALA A 143 3.81 -11.67 3.33
C ALA A 143 3.69 -13.19 3.48
N ARG A 144 4.22 -13.97 2.52
CA ARG A 144 4.31 -15.43 2.64
C ARG A 144 5.22 -15.84 3.80
N SER A 145 6.39 -15.22 3.96
CA SER A 145 7.28 -15.49 5.10
C SER A 145 6.64 -15.13 6.45
N LEU A 146 5.78 -14.11 6.48
CA LEU A 146 4.98 -13.73 7.65
C LEU A 146 3.79 -14.68 7.91
N GLY A 147 3.48 -15.60 6.99
CA GLY A 147 2.40 -16.57 7.12
C GLY A 147 1.01 -16.02 6.80
N PHE A 148 0.89 -14.98 5.98
CA PHE A 148 -0.40 -14.52 5.48
C PHE A 148 -1.07 -15.59 4.59
N GLU A 149 -2.40 -15.63 4.62
CA GLU A 149 -3.18 -16.53 3.77
C GLU A 149 -3.09 -16.08 2.30
N GLN A 150 -3.20 -17.03 1.36
CA GLN A 150 -3.01 -16.75 -0.07
C GLN A 150 -3.98 -15.68 -0.59
N GLU A 151 -5.23 -15.68 -0.11
CA GLU A 151 -6.23 -14.66 -0.44
C GLU A 151 -5.77 -13.25 -0.03
N GLN A 152 -5.29 -13.06 1.21
CA GLN A 152 -4.76 -11.77 1.68
C GLN A 152 -3.54 -11.31 0.87
N ILE A 153 -2.70 -12.27 0.45
CA ILE A 153 -1.53 -11.99 -0.39
C ILE A 153 -1.98 -11.49 -1.76
N ASP A 154 -2.97 -12.13 -2.37
CA ASP A 154 -3.48 -11.77 -3.70
C ASP A 154 -4.19 -10.40 -3.68
N GLU A 155 -4.98 -10.11 -2.65
CA GLU A 155 -5.57 -8.78 -2.42
C GLU A 155 -4.46 -7.71 -2.30
N GLY A 156 -3.46 -7.95 -1.44
CA GLY A 156 -2.36 -6.99 -1.25
C GLY A 156 -1.53 -6.76 -2.51
N ILE A 157 -1.33 -7.78 -3.34
CA ILE A 157 -0.69 -7.64 -4.66
C ILE A 157 -1.48 -6.69 -5.56
N VAL A 158 -2.81 -6.85 -5.64
CA VAL A 158 -3.66 -5.98 -6.46
C VAL A 158 -3.61 -4.54 -5.95
N LEU A 159 -3.66 -4.35 -4.63
CA LEU A 159 -3.58 -3.03 -4.01
C LEU A 159 -2.26 -2.33 -4.30
N ILE A 160 -1.11 -2.99 -4.07
CA ILE A 160 0.22 -2.40 -4.32
C ILE A 160 0.41 -2.13 -5.81
N HIS A 161 -0.01 -3.05 -6.67
CA HIS A 161 0.12 -2.86 -8.11
C HIS A 161 -0.66 -1.63 -8.60
N ASN A 162 -1.79 -1.31 -7.98
CA ASN A 162 -2.69 -0.23 -8.39
C ASN A 162 -2.76 0.94 -7.38
N HIS A 163 -1.81 1.10 -6.46
CA HIS A 163 -1.94 2.03 -5.33
C HIS A 163 -2.13 3.51 -5.78
N VAL A 164 -1.51 3.90 -6.90
CA VAL A 164 -1.68 5.23 -7.51
C VAL A 164 -2.93 5.37 -8.39
N LEU A 165 -3.68 4.30 -8.65
CA LEU A 165 -4.74 4.31 -9.66
C LEU A 165 -5.90 5.21 -9.24
N MET A 166 -6.36 5.09 -8.00
CA MET A 166 -7.52 5.83 -7.51
C MET A 166 -7.27 7.35 -7.49
N SER A 167 -6.11 7.78 -7.00
CA SER A 167 -5.72 9.20 -7.00
C SER A 167 -5.60 9.76 -8.42
N ASN A 168 -5.01 9.00 -9.35
CA ASN A 168 -4.89 9.40 -10.74
C ASN A 168 -6.26 9.55 -11.42
N VAL A 169 -7.15 8.56 -11.28
CA VAL A 169 -8.49 8.61 -11.89
C VAL A 169 -9.30 9.76 -11.30
N ALA A 170 -9.30 9.90 -9.97
CA ALA A 170 -10.04 10.96 -9.28
C ALA A 170 -9.64 12.37 -9.75
N GLN A 171 -8.37 12.59 -10.08
CA GLN A 171 -7.84 13.91 -10.41
C GLN A 171 -7.76 14.22 -11.90
N ARG A 172 -7.71 13.20 -12.77
CA ARG A 172 -7.35 13.37 -14.19
C ARG A 172 -8.41 12.89 -15.17
N GLU A 173 -9.39 12.13 -14.72
CA GLU A 173 -10.42 11.55 -15.58
C GLU A 173 -11.79 12.21 -15.34
N ASP A 174 -12.71 12.01 -16.28
CA ASP A 174 -14.10 12.42 -16.12
C ASP A 174 -14.85 11.45 -15.20
N LEU A 175 -15.17 11.91 -13.99
CA LEU A 175 -15.94 11.17 -12.98
C LEU A 175 -17.44 11.09 -13.28
N TYR A 176 -17.90 11.53 -14.44
CA TYR A 176 -19.28 11.26 -14.90
C TYR A 176 -19.29 10.30 -16.09
N SER A 177 -18.11 9.92 -16.58
CA SER A 177 -17.98 8.92 -17.64
C SER A 177 -18.11 7.52 -17.06
N GLU A 178 -19.21 6.85 -17.41
CA GLU A 178 -19.47 5.44 -17.07
C GLU A 178 -18.28 4.55 -17.47
N LYS A 179 -17.69 4.79 -18.64
CA LYS A 179 -16.50 4.06 -19.12
C LYS A 179 -15.31 4.18 -18.14
N SER A 180 -15.04 5.38 -17.62
CA SER A 180 -13.93 5.62 -16.69
C SER A 180 -14.19 4.94 -15.34
N ILE A 181 -15.42 5.07 -14.82
CA ILE A 181 -15.86 4.45 -13.57
C ILE A 181 -15.74 2.91 -13.67
N MET A 182 -16.32 2.31 -14.70
CA MET A 182 -16.26 0.86 -14.92
C MET A 182 -14.84 0.34 -15.10
N LYS A 183 -14.00 1.08 -15.84
CA LYS A 183 -12.59 0.70 -16.02
C LYS A 183 -11.86 0.69 -14.69
N PHE A 184 -12.09 1.67 -13.81
CA PHE A 184 -11.54 1.68 -12.46
C PHE A 184 -12.11 0.53 -11.61
N ALA A 185 -13.43 0.41 -11.52
CA ALA A 185 -14.12 -0.63 -10.73
C ALA A 185 -13.70 -2.05 -11.13
N SER A 186 -13.48 -2.30 -12.42
CA SER A 186 -13.03 -3.61 -12.95
C SER A 186 -11.68 -4.09 -12.39
N GLN A 187 -10.84 -3.19 -11.86
CA GLN A 187 -9.57 -3.57 -11.23
C GLN A 187 -9.75 -4.11 -9.81
N PHE A 188 -10.81 -3.68 -9.11
CA PHE A 188 -11.05 -4.00 -7.71
C PHE A 188 -12.17 -5.02 -7.52
N LYS A 189 -13.10 -5.16 -8.47
CA LYS A 189 -14.11 -6.24 -8.63
C LYS A 189 -15.07 -6.52 -7.47
N THR A 190 -14.76 -6.12 -6.24
CA THR A 190 -15.59 -6.30 -5.05
C THR A 190 -15.62 -5.01 -4.27
N LYS A 191 -16.70 -4.80 -3.51
CA LYS A 191 -16.81 -3.65 -2.60
C LYS A 191 -15.65 -3.62 -1.60
N LYS A 192 -15.27 -4.78 -1.05
CA LYS A 192 -14.14 -4.90 -0.11
C LYS A 192 -12.84 -4.33 -0.70
N MET A 193 -12.52 -4.65 -1.94
CA MET A 193 -11.31 -4.13 -2.60
C MET A 193 -11.41 -2.63 -2.89
N LEU A 194 -12.60 -2.11 -3.19
CA LEU A 194 -12.85 -0.66 -3.28
C LEU A 194 -12.63 0.05 -1.94
N ASP A 195 -13.09 -0.56 -0.83
CA ASP A 195 -12.87 -0.04 0.52
C ASP A 195 -11.36 0.02 0.82
N LEU A 196 -10.63 -1.07 0.53
CA LEU A 196 -9.20 -1.20 0.79
C LEU A 196 -8.35 -0.24 -0.05
N ILE A 197 -8.65 -0.06 -1.35
CA ILE A 197 -7.90 0.88 -2.18
C ILE A 197 -8.16 2.33 -1.76
N TYR A 198 -9.39 2.68 -1.34
CA TYR A 198 -9.66 4.01 -0.79
C TYR A 198 -8.80 4.24 0.45
N ILE A 199 -8.85 3.33 1.42
CA ILE A 199 -8.08 3.43 2.66
C ILE A 199 -6.58 3.59 2.37
N LEU A 200 -6.04 2.80 1.44
CA LEU A 200 -4.65 2.90 1.01
C LEU A 200 -4.34 4.28 0.39
N THR A 201 -5.17 4.74 -0.55
CA THR A 201 -4.98 6.03 -1.22
C THR A 201 -5.10 7.21 -0.24
N TYR A 202 -6.01 7.14 0.74
CA TYR A 202 -6.09 8.14 1.81
C TYR A 202 -4.77 8.21 2.59
N ALA A 203 -4.27 7.07 3.05
CA ALA A 203 -3.05 6.98 3.84
C ALA A 203 -1.83 7.48 3.04
N ASP A 204 -1.71 7.04 1.78
CA ASP A 204 -0.65 7.44 0.86
C ASP A 204 -0.62 8.96 0.63
N LEU A 205 -1.76 9.55 0.21
CA LEU A 205 -1.84 11.00 -0.05
C LEU A 205 -1.48 11.85 1.18
N ASN A 206 -1.90 11.46 2.38
CA ASN A 206 -1.51 12.16 3.60
C ASN A 206 -0.02 11.96 3.95
N GLY A 207 0.55 10.80 3.62
CA GLY A 207 1.97 10.50 3.80
C GLY A 207 2.92 11.24 2.85
N VAL A 208 2.41 11.80 1.74
CA VAL A 208 3.20 12.63 0.81
C VAL A 208 3.55 13.98 1.43
N GLY A 209 2.56 14.64 2.04
CA GLY A 209 2.72 15.97 2.61
C GLY A 209 1.40 16.66 2.93
N GLN A 210 1.50 17.84 3.56
CA GLN A 210 0.34 18.67 3.89
C GLN A 210 -0.39 19.11 2.62
N GLU A 211 -1.71 19.28 2.72
CA GLU A 211 -2.61 19.80 1.66
C GLU A 211 -2.84 18.90 0.44
N ILE A 212 -2.11 17.78 0.29
CA ILE A 212 -2.33 16.81 -0.80
C ILE A 212 -3.72 16.15 -0.67
N TYR A 213 -4.02 15.63 0.52
CA TYR A 213 -5.38 15.23 0.88
C TYR A 213 -6.13 16.45 1.43
N SER A 214 -6.90 17.11 0.56
CA SER A 214 -7.74 18.26 0.90
C SER A 214 -9.24 17.89 0.85
N THR A 215 -10.11 18.79 1.31
CA THR A 215 -11.57 18.65 1.15
C THR A 215 -11.98 18.47 -0.32
N PHE A 216 -11.25 19.07 -1.26
CA PHE A 216 -11.49 18.90 -2.69
C PHE A 216 -11.10 17.49 -3.15
N THR A 217 -9.89 17.04 -2.83
CA THR A 217 -9.42 15.67 -3.17
C THR A 217 -10.33 14.62 -2.54
N ALA A 218 -10.74 14.80 -1.28
CA ALA A 218 -11.67 13.92 -0.58
C ALA A 218 -13.00 13.77 -1.31
N ARG A 219 -13.56 14.87 -1.85
CA ARG A 219 -14.80 14.83 -2.63
C ARG A 219 -14.63 14.03 -3.93
N LEU A 220 -13.54 14.24 -4.66
CA LEU A 220 -13.27 13.50 -5.90
C LEU A 220 -13.14 11.99 -5.66
N LEU A 221 -12.36 11.62 -4.64
CA LEU A 221 -12.19 10.22 -4.23
C LEU A 221 -13.52 9.57 -3.82
N LYS A 222 -14.34 10.30 -3.05
CA LYS A 222 -15.65 9.82 -2.60
C LYS A 222 -16.65 9.67 -3.75
N THR A 223 -16.66 10.60 -4.71
CA THR A 223 -17.48 10.50 -5.92
C THR A 223 -17.11 9.26 -6.73
N LEU A 224 -15.81 9.09 -7.03
CA LEU A 224 -15.32 7.92 -7.76
C LEU A 224 -15.68 6.62 -7.03
N TYR A 225 -15.45 6.55 -5.71
CA TYR A 225 -15.77 5.37 -4.91
C TYR A 225 -17.28 5.04 -4.97
N ASN A 226 -18.16 6.02 -4.72
CA ASN A 226 -19.60 5.77 -4.67
C ASN A 226 -20.14 5.26 -6.01
N GLN A 227 -19.74 5.90 -7.11
CA GLN A 227 -20.13 5.48 -8.45
C GLN A 227 -19.56 4.10 -8.81
N SER A 228 -18.34 3.80 -8.34
CA SER A 228 -17.74 2.49 -8.56
C SER A 228 -18.51 1.41 -7.80
N VAL A 229 -18.91 1.65 -6.54
CA VAL A 229 -19.75 0.73 -5.77
C VAL A 229 -21.09 0.50 -6.47
N GLU A 230 -21.75 1.57 -6.91
CA GLU A 230 -23.01 1.47 -7.67
C GLU A 230 -22.82 0.67 -8.97
N SER A 231 -21.72 0.86 -9.69
CA SER A 231 -21.41 0.09 -10.90
C SER A 231 -21.16 -1.40 -10.63
N LEU A 232 -20.68 -1.77 -9.43
CA LEU A 232 -20.51 -3.18 -9.07
C LEU A 232 -21.86 -3.87 -8.83
N GLU A 233 -22.89 -3.13 -8.41
CA GLU A 233 -24.23 -3.68 -8.17
C GLU A 233 -25.00 -3.95 -9.48
N HIS A 234 -24.55 -3.38 -10.60
CA HIS A 234 -25.12 -3.55 -11.93
C HIS A 234 -24.24 -4.48 -12.81
N GLU A 235 -23.96 -5.69 -12.27
CA GLU A 235 -23.00 -6.72 -12.74
C GLU A 235 -22.99 -7.01 -14.25
N GLU A 236 -24.12 -6.86 -14.96
CA GLU A 236 -24.24 -7.23 -16.38
C GLU A 236 -23.30 -6.45 -17.33
N MET A 237 -22.87 -5.25 -16.96
CA MET A 237 -21.97 -4.43 -17.78
C MET A 237 -20.47 -4.66 -17.49
N MET A 238 -20.12 -5.18 -16.31
CA MET A 238 -18.72 -5.29 -15.88
C MET A 238 -17.92 -6.33 -16.66
N ASP A 239 -18.53 -7.47 -16.99
CA ASP A 239 -17.86 -8.56 -17.69
C ASP A 239 -17.42 -8.15 -19.10
N GLU A 240 -18.25 -7.39 -19.82
CA GLU A 240 -17.90 -6.87 -21.14
C GLU A 240 -16.70 -5.90 -21.10
N VAL A 241 -16.65 -5.01 -20.11
CA VAL A 241 -15.57 -4.02 -19.99
C VAL A 241 -14.29 -4.69 -19.50
N ALA A 242 -14.36 -5.62 -18.54
CA ALA A 242 -13.22 -6.40 -18.09
C ALA A 242 -12.62 -7.24 -19.23
N LEU A 243 -13.47 -7.85 -20.08
CA LEU A 243 -13.07 -8.53 -21.30
C LEU A 243 -12.41 -7.57 -22.29
N ARG A 244 -12.97 -6.38 -22.52
CA ARG A 244 -12.37 -5.36 -23.41
C ARG A 244 -11.00 -4.88 -22.91
N VAL A 245 -10.85 -4.58 -21.62
CA VAL A 245 -9.55 -4.15 -21.04
C VAL A 245 -8.51 -5.26 -21.13
N THR A 246 -8.89 -6.51 -20.88
CA THR A 246 -7.99 -7.67 -21.02
C THR A 246 -7.58 -7.85 -22.49
N LYS A 247 -8.53 -7.71 -23.41
CA LYS A 247 -8.30 -7.78 -24.85
C LYS A 247 -7.40 -6.65 -25.34
N GLU A 248 -7.64 -5.41 -24.92
CA GLU A 248 -6.80 -4.24 -25.21
C GLU A 248 -5.37 -4.40 -24.66
N LYS A 249 -5.20 -4.89 -23.43
CA LYS A 249 -3.88 -5.22 -22.86
C LYS A 249 -3.18 -6.30 -23.69
N SER A 250 -3.89 -7.36 -24.09
CA SER A 250 -3.32 -8.42 -24.92
C SER A 250 -2.92 -7.91 -26.32
N LEU A 251 -3.73 -7.02 -26.92
CA LEU A 251 -3.47 -6.43 -28.22
C LEU A 251 -2.25 -5.53 -28.18
N LYS A 252 -2.09 -4.70 -27.14
CA LYS A 252 -0.88 -3.86 -26.94
C LYS A 252 0.41 -4.67 -26.76
N CYS A 253 0.30 -5.92 -26.31
CA CYS A 253 1.43 -6.84 -26.19
C CYS A 253 1.66 -7.71 -27.44
N CYS A 254 0.76 -7.66 -28.44
CA CYS A 254 0.87 -8.43 -29.66
C CYS A 254 1.89 -7.79 -30.61
N ALA A 255 2.76 -8.62 -31.21
CA ALA A 255 3.84 -8.16 -32.08
C ALA A 255 3.34 -7.35 -33.28
N ASP A 256 2.19 -7.74 -33.86
CA ASP A 256 1.58 -7.07 -35.00
C ASP A 256 1.11 -5.65 -34.66
N PHE A 257 0.59 -5.44 -33.45
CA PHE A 257 0.15 -4.13 -32.98
C PHE A 257 1.32 -3.21 -32.65
N GLN A 258 2.43 -3.77 -32.15
CA GLN A 258 3.67 -3.03 -31.90
C GLN A 258 4.41 -2.65 -33.19
N ALA A 259 4.17 -3.37 -34.28
CA ALA A 259 4.71 -3.10 -35.60
C ALA A 259 3.95 -2.01 -36.39
N LEU A 260 2.77 -1.57 -35.92
CA LEU A 260 2.04 -0.47 -36.54
C LEU A 260 2.78 0.85 -36.30
N SER A 261 3.09 1.58 -37.37
CA SER A 261 3.73 2.90 -37.25
C SER A 261 2.79 3.85 -36.52
N ARG A 262 3.29 4.52 -35.48
CA ARG A 262 2.56 5.61 -34.84
C ARG A 262 2.40 6.73 -35.87
N ILE A 263 1.18 6.90 -36.37
CA ILE A 263 0.75 8.08 -37.14
C ILE A 263 0.49 9.21 -36.15
#